data_AF-A0A5J4QKC3-F1
#
_entry.id   AF-A0A5J4QKC3-F1
#
_cell.length_a   1.000
_cell.length_b   1.000
_cell.length_c   1.000
_cell.angle_alpha   90.00
_cell.angle_beta   90.00
_cell.angle_gamma   90.00
#
_symmetry.space_group_name_H-M   'P 1'
#
loop_
_entity.id
_entity.type
_entity.pdbx_description
1 polymer ?
#
loop_
_entity_poly.entity_id
_entity_poly.type
_entity_poly.pdbx_seq_one_letter_code
_entity_poly.pdbx_strand_id
1 'polypeptide(L)'
;MGLHGIRRDKLKKWENLIPLFQPAYSPQVNPIESLWHYIREKGKFKNTTFHSLGEVENRLVEVINALDKDTLKSITLFNWIKAAI
;
A
#
# COMPACT_ATOMS: atom_id res chain seq x y z
N MET A 1 11.10 3.11 24.46
CA MET A 1 11.47 4.04 23.38
C MET A 1 10.17 4.62 22.81
N GLY A 2 9.94 5.92 22.98
CA GLY A 2 8.65 6.55 22.73
C GLY A 2 8.30 6.66 21.25
N LEU A 3 7.10 6.24 20.87
CA LEU A 3 6.50 6.51 19.57
C LEU A 3 6.28 8.03 19.47
N HIS A 4 7.22 8.75 18.86
CA HIS A 4 7.02 10.15 18.45
C HIS A 4 6.10 10.15 17.21
N GLY A 5 4.84 9.79 17.42
CA GLY A 5 3.79 9.86 16.41
C GLY A 5 3.18 11.25 16.36
N ILE A 6 2.90 11.76 15.16
CA ILE A 6 2.05 12.94 14.99
C ILE A 6 0.70 12.60 15.61
N ARG A 7 0.34 13.28 16.71
CA ARG A 7 -0.94 13.05 17.38
C ARG A 7 -2.08 13.53 16.48
N ARG A 8 -3.19 12.78 16.42
CA ARG A 8 -4.37 13.09 15.59
C ARG A 8 -4.91 14.51 15.82
N ASP A 9 -4.74 15.07 17.02
CA ASP A 9 -5.09 16.44 17.40
C ASP A 9 -4.37 17.54 16.60
N LYS A 10 -3.26 17.23 15.92
CA LYS A 10 -2.49 18.19 15.11
C LYS A 10 -2.74 18.09 13.60
N LEU A 11 -3.62 17.20 13.15
CA LEU A 11 -3.89 17.00 11.73
C LEU A 11 -5.03 17.89 11.25
N LYS A 12 -4.84 18.50 10.08
CA LYS A 12 -5.88 19.28 9.40
C LYS A 12 -7.13 18.42 9.25
N LYS A 13 -8.27 18.88 9.77
CA LYS A 13 -9.55 18.21 9.63
C LYS A 13 -10.08 18.45 8.21
N TRP A 14 -10.44 17.37 7.54
CA TRP A 14 -11.14 17.37 6.27
C TRP A 14 -12.51 16.73 6.50
N GLU A 15 -13.55 17.21 5.83
CA GLU A 15 -14.93 16.74 6.09
C GLU A 15 -15.14 15.26 5.74
N ASN A 16 -14.37 14.74 4.76
CA ASN A 16 -14.56 13.40 4.20
C ASN A 16 -13.29 12.53 4.24
N LEU A 17 -12.24 12.96 4.96
CA LEU A 17 -10.98 12.21 5.07
C LEU A 17 -10.61 12.01 6.53
N ILE A 18 -10.49 10.75 6.94
CA ILE A 18 -10.04 10.38 8.28
C ILE A 18 -8.56 9.97 8.20
N PRO A 19 -7.62 10.78 8.70
CA PRO A 19 -6.24 10.36 8.73
C PRO A 19 -6.05 9.21 9.74
N LEU A 20 -5.49 8.12 9.26
CA LEU A 20 -5.07 7.00 10.09
C LEU A 20 -3.59 7.16 10.45
N PHE A 21 -3.26 6.86 11.70
CA PHE A 21 -1.88 6.94 12.17
C PHE A 21 -1.06 5.81 11.56
N GLN A 22 0.11 6.12 11.02
CA GLN A 22 1.13 5.16 10.61
C GLN A 22 2.41 5.40 11.41
N PRO A 23 2.95 4.36 12.09
CA PRO A 23 4.19 4.51 12.83
C PRO A 23 5.38 4.68 11.88
N ALA A 24 6.34 5.53 12.30
CA ALA A 24 7.58 5.73 11.56
C ALA A 24 8.38 4.41 11.46
N TYR A 25 9.13 4.25 10.37
CA TYR A 25 10.02 3.10 10.13
C TYR A 25 9.36 1.73 10.27
N SER A 26 8.05 1.65 10.05
CA SER A 26 7.27 0.41 10.22
C SER A 26 6.57 0.00 8.91
N PRO A 27 7.33 -0.36 7.86
CA PRO A 27 6.76 -0.77 6.57
C PRO A 27 5.82 -1.99 6.69
N GLN A 28 6.07 -2.87 7.66
CA GLN A 28 5.30 -4.09 7.90
C GLN A 28 3.82 -3.85 8.28
N VAL A 29 3.47 -2.63 8.72
CA VAL A 29 2.08 -2.27 9.01
C VAL A 29 1.46 -1.35 7.94
N ASN A 30 2.22 -1.00 6.90
CA ASN A 30 1.77 -0.12 5.83
C ASN A 30 1.20 -0.95 4.66
N PRO A 31 -0.11 -0.86 4.34
CA PRO A 31 -0.73 -1.71 3.32
C PRO A 31 -0.16 -1.58 1.92
N ILE A 32 0.38 -0.40 1.59
CA ILE A 32 0.97 -0.18 0.28
C ILE A 32 2.21 -1.07 0.08
N GLU A 33 2.96 -1.35 1.15
CA GLU A 33 4.14 -2.24 1.10
C GLU A 33 3.71 -3.68 0.80
N SER A 34 2.62 -4.15 1.42
CA SER A 34 2.05 -5.48 1.12
C SER A 34 1.58 -5.58 -0.34
N LEU A 35 0.97 -4.51 -0.87
CA LEU A 35 0.60 -4.45 -2.29
C LEU A 35 1.84 -4.47 -3.20
N TRP A 36 2.86 -3.68 -2.89
CA TRP A 36 4.11 -3.67 -3.66
C TRP A 36 4.82 -5.01 -3.64
N HIS A 37 4.86 -5.70 -2.49
CA HIS A 37 5.35 -7.05 -2.40
C HIS A 37 4.57 -7.98 -3.34
N TYR A 38 3.24 -7.94 -3.33
CA TYR A 38 2.43 -8.76 -4.24
C TYR A 38 2.74 -8.47 -5.71
N ILE A 39 2.75 -7.18 -6.11
CA ILE A 39 3.05 -6.75 -7.48
C ILE A 39 4.43 -7.24 -7.90
N ARG A 40 5.44 -7.12 -7.03
CA ARG A 40 6.80 -7.57 -7.36
C ARG A 40 6.90 -9.08 -7.51
N GLU A 41 6.25 -9.85 -6.64
CA GLU A 41 6.30 -11.31 -6.66
C GLU A 41 5.45 -11.92 -7.80
N LYS A 42 4.27 -11.36 -8.08
CA LYS A 42 3.29 -11.92 -9.04
C LYS A 42 3.28 -11.22 -10.38
N GLY A 43 3.72 -9.97 -10.43
CA GLY A 43 3.68 -9.12 -11.62
C GLY A 43 4.76 -9.40 -12.65
N LYS A 44 5.61 -10.42 -12.46
CA LYS A 44 6.75 -10.75 -13.35
C LYS A 44 7.71 -9.55 -13.53
N PHE A 45 7.95 -8.79 -12.47
CA PHE A 45 9.00 -7.76 -12.48
C PHE A 45 10.39 -8.34 -12.17
N LYS A 46 10.43 -9.40 -11.37
CA LYS A 46 11.69 -10.12 -11.12
C LYS A 46 12.19 -10.77 -12.40
N ASN A 47 13.49 -10.64 -12.64
CA ASN A 47 14.19 -11.25 -13.79
C ASN A 47 13.61 -10.86 -15.16
N THR A 48 12.92 -9.73 -15.24
CA THR A 48 12.41 -9.18 -16.49
C THR A 48 13.14 -7.89 -16.78
N THR A 49 13.72 -7.80 -17.97
CA THR A 49 14.35 -6.58 -18.46
C THR A 49 13.33 -5.85 -19.33
N PHE A 50 13.19 -4.55 -19.10
CA PHE A 50 12.31 -3.68 -19.88
C PHE A 50 13.18 -2.76 -20.75
N HIS A 51 12.74 -2.48 -21.97
CA HIS A 51 13.48 -1.64 -22.92
C HIS A 51 13.19 -0.15 -22.72
N SER A 52 12.13 0.20 -21.99
CA SER A 52 11.79 1.58 -21.67
C SER A 52 11.00 1.68 -20.36
N LEU A 53 10.93 2.90 -19.79
CA LEU A 53 10.05 3.17 -18.66
C LEU A 53 8.58 2.93 -18.99
N GLY A 54 8.15 3.23 -20.22
CA GLY A 54 6.78 2.99 -20.67
C GLY A 54 6.38 1.52 -20.62
N GLU A 55 7.31 0.59 -20.90
CA GLU A 55 7.03 -0.84 -20.75
C GLU A 55 6.84 -1.25 -19.28
N VAL A 56 7.60 -0.64 -18.36
CA VAL A 56 7.44 -0.87 -16.91
C VAL A 56 6.07 -0.38 -16.44
N GLU A 57 5.66 0.82 -16.88
CA GLU A 57 4.37 1.40 -16.54
C GLU A 57 3.20 0.58 -17.09
N ASN A 58 3.26 0.21 -18.38
CA ASN A 58 2.27 -0.65 -19.00
C ASN A 58 2.14 -1.98 -18.25
N ARG A 59 3.28 -2.59 -17.90
CA ARG A 59 3.28 -3.83 -17.12
C ARG A 59 2.65 -3.64 -15.74
N LEU A 60 2.92 -2.53 -15.07
CA LEU A 60 2.32 -2.22 -13.79
C LEU A 60 0.80 -2.09 -13.90
N VAL A 61 0.31 -1.38 -14.92
CA VAL A 61 -1.12 -1.23 -15.20
C VAL A 61 -1.78 -2.58 -15.45
N GLU A 62 -1.18 -3.45 -16.26
CA GLU A 62 -1.67 -4.81 -16.49
C GLU A 62 -1.82 -5.61 -15.18
N VAL A 63 -0.78 -5.58 -14.34
CA VAL A 63 -0.76 -6.33 -13.08
C VAL A 63 -1.82 -5.81 -12.10
N ILE A 64 -1.98 -4.48 -12.02
CA ILE A 64 -3.00 -3.86 -11.18
C ILE A 64 -4.42 -4.18 -11.70
N ASN A 65 -4.64 -4.13 -13.01
CA ASN A 65 -5.95 -4.44 -13.60
C ASN A 65 -6.33 -5.93 -13.46
N ALA A 66 -5.34 -6.81 -13.32
CA ALA A 66 -5.57 -8.24 -13.08
C ALA A 66 -5.83 -8.58 -11.60
N LEU A 67 -5.64 -7.64 -10.67
CA LEU A 67 -5.91 -7.86 -9.25
C LEU A 67 -7.41 -7.86 -8.98
N ASP A 68 -7.92 -8.97 -8.44
CA ASP A 68 -9.28 -9.03 -7.96
C ASP A 68 -9.42 -8.38 -6.57
N LYS A 69 -10.66 -8.01 -6.23
CA LYS A 69 -10.97 -7.28 -5.00
C LYS A 69 -10.73 -8.10 -3.74
N ASP A 70 -10.94 -9.41 -3.79
CA ASP A 70 -10.78 -10.29 -2.63
C ASP A 70 -9.30 -10.52 -2.31
N THR A 71 -8.47 -10.72 -3.34
CA THR A 71 -7.01 -10.73 -3.20
C THR A 71 -6.52 -9.40 -2.64
N LEU A 72 -6.94 -8.26 -3.22
CA LEU A 72 -6.52 -6.94 -2.75
C LEU A 72 -6.88 -6.72 -1.27
N LYS A 73 -8.11 -7.07 -0.86
CA LYS A 73 -8.53 -7.01 0.55
C LYS A 73 -7.68 -7.92 1.41
N SER A 74 -7.42 -9.16 0.99
CA SER A 74 -6.67 -10.12 1.81
C SER A 74 -5.24 -9.66 2.13
N ILE A 75 -4.61 -8.90 1.23
CA ILE A 75 -3.23 -8.42 1.40
C ILE A 75 -3.13 -7.01 2.00
N THR A 76 -4.20 -6.20 1.96
CA THR A 76 -4.17 -4.80 2.44
C THR A 76 -5.05 -4.53 3.66
N LEU A 77 -6.05 -5.35 3.96
CA LEU A 77 -6.99 -5.11 5.04
C LEU A 77 -6.50 -5.69 6.37
N PHE A 78 -5.60 -4.96 7.03
CA PHE A 78 -5.14 -5.32 8.37
C PHE A 78 -6.26 -5.15 9.41
N ASN A 79 -6.19 -5.92 10.50
CA ASN A 79 -7.13 -5.83 11.61
C ASN A 79 -7.24 -4.41 12.18
N TRP A 80 -6.13 -3.65 12.22
CA TRP A 80 -6.13 -2.27 12.73
C TRP A 80 -6.87 -1.29 11.81
N ILE A 81 -6.88 -1.54 10.49
CA ILE A 81 -7.66 -0.76 9.52
C ILE A 81 -9.12 -1.12 9.66
N LYS A 82 -9.44 -2.42 9.74
CA LYS A 82 -10.80 -2.91 9.94
C LYS A 82 -11.44 -2.36 11.22
N ALA A 83 -10.64 -2.12 12.27
CA ALA A 83 -11.12 -1.51 13.51
C ALA A 83 -11.26 0.02 13.45
N ALA A 84 -10.71 0.68 12.42
CA ALA A 84 -10.68 2.12 12.27
C ALA A 84 -11.66 2.68 11.22
N ILE A 85 -12.17 1.82 10.34
CA ILE A 85 -13.26 2.07 9.39
C ILE A 85 -14.59 1.62 9.98
#